data_AF-A0A5C6E8D3-F1
#
_entry.id   AF-A0A5C6E8D3-F1
#
_cell.length_a   1.000
_cell.length_b   1.000
_cell.length_c   1.000
_cell.angle_alpha   90.00
_cell.angle_beta   90.00
_cell.angle_gamma   90.00
#
_symmetry.space_group_name_H-M   'P 1'
#
loop_
_entity.id
_entity.type
_entity.pdbx_description
1 polymer ?
#
loop_
_entity_poly.entity_id
_entity_poly.type
_entity_poly.pdbx_seq_one_letter_code
_entity_poly.pdbx_strand_id
1 'polypeptide(L)'
;MEVLPGEELQVDFGTGAKIRNPDGTHRRTHVFRAVLSRSRKGYSEAVVRQDTESFIRALENCFWAIGGVPQRVIFDNAKCAVKTPDWHDPELNPKLVDF
;
A
#
# COMPACT_ATOMS: atom_id res chain seq x y z
N MET A 1 12.06 -12.74 -16.00
CA MET A 1 10.98 -13.74 -15.86
C MET A 1 9.68 -12.96 -15.94
N GLU A 2 8.82 -13.23 -16.94
CA GLU A 2 7.53 -12.53 -17.05
C GLU A 2 6.49 -13.22 -16.15
N VAL A 3 5.76 -12.46 -15.35
CA VAL A 3 4.65 -12.96 -14.51
C VAL A 3 3.35 -13.07 -15.32
N LEU A 4 2.44 -13.96 -14.94
CA LEU A 4 1.12 -14.06 -15.59
C LEU A 4 0.22 -12.85 -15.22
N PRO A 5 -0.78 -12.52 -16.06
CA PRO A 5 -1.79 -11.53 -15.71
C PRO A 5 -2.50 -11.89 -14.39
N GLY A 6 -2.60 -10.92 -13.47
CA GLY A 6 -3.24 -11.11 -12.17
C GLY A 6 -2.39 -11.87 -11.13
N GLU A 7 -1.16 -12.28 -11.48
CA GLU A 7 -0.30 -13.04 -10.56
C GLU A 7 0.34 -12.15 -9.49
N GLU A 8 0.77 -10.95 -9.88
CA GLU A 8 1.57 -10.07 -9.02
C GLU A 8 1.13 -8.62 -9.11
N LEU A 9 0.95 -8.01 -7.94
CA LEU A 9 0.76 -6.58 -7.75
C LEU A 9 1.90 -6.03 -6.89
N GLN A 10 2.61 -5.03 -7.41
CA GLN A 10 3.64 -4.31 -6.67
C GLN A 10 3.04 -3.07 -6.02
N VAL A 11 3.33 -2.88 -4.74
CA VAL A 11 2.80 -1.79 -3.92
C VAL A 11 3.94 -1.01 -3.27
N ASP A 12 3.83 0.30 -3.30
CA ASP A 12 4.80 1.25 -2.71
C ASP A 12 4.03 2.45 -2.12
N PHE A 13 4.68 3.17 -1.21
CA PHE A 13 4.24 4.48 -0.74
C PHE A 13 5.22 5.59 -1.10
N GLY A 14 4.71 6.56 -1.86
CA GLY A 14 5.38 7.83 -2.12
C GLY A 14 5.07 8.91 -1.07
N THR A 15 5.93 9.93 -1.04
CA THR A 15 5.63 11.18 -0.30
C THR A 15 4.60 12.00 -1.06
N GLY A 16 3.50 12.35 -0.38
CA GLY A 16 2.46 13.22 -0.92
C GLY A 16 2.67 14.70 -0.61
N ALA A 17 1.72 15.51 -1.09
CA ALA A 17 1.70 16.95 -0.86
C ALA A 17 1.51 17.30 0.63
N LYS A 18 2.03 18.46 1.04
CA LYS A 18 1.62 19.06 2.32
C LYS A 18 0.24 19.67 2.15
N ILE A 19 -0.66 19.36 3.08
CA ILE A 19 -1.99 19.96 3.13
C ILE A 19 -2.15 20.77 4.41
N ARG A 20 -2.92 21.85 4.32
CA ARG A 20 -3.23 22.73 5.46
C ARG A 20 -4.46 22.19 6.19
N ASN A 21 -4.35 22.05 7.50
CA ASN A 21 -5.44 21.68 8.38
C ASN A 21 -6.31 22.91 8.70
N PRO A 22 -7.56 22.72 9.15
CA PRO A 22 -8.45 23.82 9.52
C PRO A 22 -7.90 24.73 10.62
N ASP A 23 -7.11 24.19 11.54
CA ASP A 23 -6.43 24.93 12.62
C ASP A 23 -5.22 25.77 12.16
N GLY A 24 -4.91 25.74 10.87
CA GLY A 24 -3.79 26.45 10.27
C GLY A 24 -2.47 25.68 10.26
N THR A 25 -2.39 24.52 10.90
CA THR A 25 -1.19 23.65 10.86
C THR A 25 -1.07 22.96 9.49
N HIS A 26 0.10 22.38 9.20
CA HIS A 26 0.31 21.60 7.98
C HIS A 26 0.58 20.14 8.34
N ARG A 27 0.02 19.22 7.56
CA ARG A 27 0.36 17.79 7.62
C ARG A 27 0.86 17.31 6.26
N ARG A 28 1.79 16.36 6.28
CA ARG A 28 2.28 15.68 5.08
C ARG A 28 1.35 14.50 4.78
N THR A 29 0.96 14.33 3.52
CA THR A 29 0.26 13.12 3.07
C THR A 29 1.23 12.11 2.47
N HIS A 30 0.73 10.92 2.20
CA HIS A 30 1.42 9.87 1.49
C HIS A 30 0.58 9.46 0.28
N VAL A 31 1.21 8.84 -0.71
CA VAL A 31 0.52 8.30 -1.89
C VAL A 31 0.75 6.80 -1.91
N PHE A 32 -0.33 6.05 -1.72
CA PHE A 32 -0.33 4.62 -2.00
C PHE A 32 -0.29 4.42 -3.52
N ARG A 33 0.61 3.56 -3.99
CA ARG A 33 0.74 3.21 -5.40
C ARG A 33 0.73 1.70 -5.53
N ALA A 34 -0.16 1.18 -6.37
CA ALA A 34 -0.20 -0.22 -6.73
C ALA A 34 -0.11 -0.38 -8.25
N VAL A 35 0.65 -1.35 -8.74
CA VAL A 35 0.86 -1.60 -10.17
C VAL A 35 0.89 -3.09 -10.46
N LEU A 36 0.03 -3.57 -11.36
CA LEU A 36 0.07 -4.96 -11.83
C LEU A 36 1.35 -5.20 -12.63
N SER A 37 2.13 -6.20 -12.24
CA SER A 37 3.48 -6.39 -12.79
C SER A 37 3.48 -6.70 -14.29
N ARG A 38 2.49 -7.44 -14.79
CA ARG A 38 2.39 -7.82 -16.21
C ARG A 38 1.85 -6.71 -17.12
N SER A 39 0.73 -6.09 -16.74
CA SER A 39 -0.01 -5.14 -17.60
C SER A 39 0.35 -3.69 -17.33
N ARG A 40 1.03 -3.40 -16.22
CA ARG A 40 1.34 -2.05 -15.72
C ARG A 40 0.12 -1.19 -15.42
N LYS A 41 -1.10 -1.75 -15.42
CA LYS A 41 -2.29 -1.06 -14.93
C LYS A 41 -2.05 -0.69 -13.46
N GLY A 42 -2.20 0.60 -13.15
CA GLY A 42 -1.87 1.14 -11.85
C GLY A 42 -3.08 1.77 -11.15
N TYR A 43 -2.98 1.83 -9.83
CA TYR A 43 -3.92 2.51 -8.95
C TYR A 43 -3.13 3.41 -7.98
N SER A 44 -3.66 4.59 -7.69
CA SER A 44 -3.05 5.52 -6.75
C SER A 44 -4.11 6.23 -5.92
N GLU A 45 -3.84 6.36 -4.63
CA GLU A 45 -4.65 7.19 -3.75
C GLU A 45 -3.80 7.91 -2.71
N ALA A 46 -4.28 9.08 -2.28
CA ALA A 46 -3.64 9.84 -1.22
C ALA A 46 -4.15 9.36 0.14
N VAL A 47 -3.24 9.00 1.05
CA VAL A 47 -3.56 8.64 2.43
C VAL A 47 -2.93 9.64 3.40
N VAL A 48 -3.58 9.87 4.53
CA VAL A 48 -3.09 10.81 5.56
C VAL A 48 -2.10 10.13 6.51
N ARG A 49 -2.17 8.80 6.64
CA ARG A 49 -1.34 8.00 7.54
C ARG A 49 -0.77 6.79 6.81
N GLN A 50 0.40 6.36 7.24
CA GLN A 50 1.09 5.13 6.83
C GLN A 50 0.99 4.09 7.95
N ASP A 51 -0.24 3.76 8.35
CA ASP A 51 -0.53 2.71 9.32
C ASP A 51 -1.19 1.50 8.64
N THR A 52 -1.25 0.37 9.33
CA THR A 52 -1.81 -0.87 8.77
C THR A 52 -3.26 -0.73 8.34
N GLU A 53 -4.07 0.04 9.06
CA GLU A 53 -5.48 0.24 8.70
C GLU A 53 -5.62 1.05 7.41
N SER A 54 -4.84 2.13 7.25
CA SER A 54 -4.81 2.92 6.02
C SER A 54 -4.29 2.08 4.84
N PHE A 55 -3.34 1.17 5.09
CA PHE A 55 -2.82 0.25 4.07
C PHE A 55 -3.87 -0.78 3.61
N ILE A 56 -4.56 -1.45 4.54
CA ILE A 56 -5.61 -2.43 4.23
C ILE A 56 -6.74 -1.76 3.44
N ARG A 57 -7.23 -0.61 3.91
CA ARG A 57 -8.28 0.15 3.18
C ARG A 57 -7.83 0.51 1.77
N ALA A 58 -6.56 0.85 1.60
CA ALA A 58 -6.03 1.19 0.30
C ALA A 58 -5.93 -0.01 -0.65
N LEU A 59 -5.60 -1.19 -0.13
CA LEU A 59 -5.65 -2.44 -0.87
C LEU A 59 -7.07 -2.79 -1.29
N GLU A 60 -8.06 -2.68 -0.41
CA GLU A 60 -9.47 -2.89 -0.74
C GLU A 60 -9.91 -2.00 -1.90
N ASN A 61 -9.66 -0.69 -1.78
CA ASN A 61 -9.98 0.28 -2.83
C ASN A 61 -9.27 -0.06 -4.15
N CYS A 62 -8.00 -0.47 -4.08
CA CYS A 62 -7.23 -0.90 -5.23
C CYS A 62 -7.89 -2.11 -5.92
N PHE A 63 -8.24 -3.15 -5.17
CA PHE A 63 -8.85 -4.38 -5.72
C PHE A 63 -10.19 -4.08 -6.40
N TRP A 64 -11.02 -3.24 -5.80
CA TRP A 64 -12.25 -2.75 -6.43
C TRP A 64 -11.96 -2.01 -7.74
N ALA A 65 -10.98 -1.10 -7.74
CA ALA A 65 -10.66 -0.29 -8.91
C ALA A 65 -10.03 -1.09 -10.07
N ILE A 66 -9.20 -2.09 -9.76
CA ILE A 66 -8.59 -2.94 -10.80
C ILE A 66 -9.55 -4.01 -11.30
N GLY A 67 -10.56 -4.37 -10.51
CA GLY A 67 -11.63 -5.33 -10.85
C GLY A 67 -11.33 -6.76 -10.43
N GLY A 68 -10.52 -6.96 -9.38
CA GLY A 68 -10.14 -8.29 -8.89
C GLY A 68 -8.99 -8.25 -7.89
N VAL A 69 -8.66 -9.41 -7.34
CA VAL A 69 -7.59 -9.60 -6.35
C VAL A 69 -6.43 -10.37 -7.00
N PRO A 70 -5.18 -9.86 -6.96
CA PRO A 70 -4.02 -10.57 -7.48
C PRO A 70 -3.67 -11.77 -6.60
N GLN A 71 -2.95 -12.75 -7.14
CA GLN A 71 -2.50 -13.91 -6.34
C GLN A 71 -1.49 -13.53 -5.27
N ARG A 72 -0.63 -12.52 -5.55
CA ARG A 72 0.39 -12.04 -4.62
C ARG A 72 0.48 -10.52 -4.67
N VAL A 73 0.60 -9.94 -3.48
CA VAL A 73 0.92 -8.52 -3.29
C VAL A 73 2.33 -8.43 -2.75
N ILE A 74 3.20 -7.72 -3.48
CA ILE A 74 4.58 -7.46 -3.10
C ILE A 74 4.69 -6.01 -2.67
N PHE A 75 5.18 -5.76 -1.46
CA PHE A 75 5.40 -4.41 -0.93
C PHE A 75 6.78 -4.33 -0.29
N ASP A 76 7.43 -3.18 -0.43
CA ASP A 76 8.81 -2.96 0.03
C ASP A 76 8.89 -2.28 1.42
N ASN A 77 7.75 -1.81 1.95
CA ASN A 77 7.74 -0.94 3.13
C ASN A 77 7.24 -1.66 4.39
N ALA A 78 8.16 -2.32 5.10
CA ALA A 78 7.91 -3.04 6.34
C ALA A 78 7.26 -2.16 7.45
N LYS A 79 7.43 -0.83 7.43
CA LYS A 79 6.90 0.04 8.49
C LYS A 79 5.36 0.11 8.55
N CYS A 80 4.66 -0.12 7.44
CA CYS A 80 3.19 -0.15 7.41
C CYS A 80 2.63 -1.57 7.69
N ALA A 81 3.45 -2.59 7.42
CA ALA A 81 3.09 -4.00 7.46
C ALA A 81 3.58 -4.72 8.73
N VAL A 82 4.48 -4.14 9.53
CA VAL A 82 5.20 -4.82 10.61
C VAL A 82 5.17 -3.94 11.86
N LYS A 83 4.75 -4.49 13.01
CA LYS A 83 4.66 -3.76 14.29
C LYS A 83 6.04 -3.37 14.86
N THR A 84 7.13 -3.99 14.40
CA THR A 84 8.50 -3.72 14.87
C THR A 84 9.49 -4.01 13.75
N PRO A 85 10.27 -3.02 13.26
CA PRO A 85 11.22 -3.24 12.18
C PRO A 85 12.46 -3.96 12.74
N ASP A 86 12.49 -5.29 12.63
CA ASP A 86 13.75 -6.05 12.68
C ASP A 86 14.13 -6.42 11.25
N TRP A 87 15.37 -6.11 10.87
CA TRP A 87 15.96 -6.38 9.56
C TRP A 87 16.09 -7.88 9.29
N HIS A 88 16.00 -8.73 10.32
CA HIS A 88 16.23 -10.17 10.20
C HIS A 88 14.99 -11.07 10.25
N ASP A 89 13.85 -10.61 10.79
CA ASP A 89 12.59 -11.39 10.80
C ASP A 89 11.35 -10.49 10.98
N PRO A 90 10.79 -9.90 9.90
CA PRO A 90 9.64 -9.03 10.02
C PRO A 90 8.36 -9.84 10.28
N GLU A 91 7.90 -9.87 11.54
CA GLU A 91 6.55 -10.36 11.86
C GLU A 91 5.48 -9.44 11.25
N LEU A 92 4.80 -9.94 10.21
CA LEU A 92 3.66 -9.26 9.62
C LEU A 92 2.60 -8.97 10.69
N ASN A 93 1.98 -7.79 10.62
CA ASN A 93 0.88 -7.44 11.49
C ASN A 93 -0.24 -8.50 11.32
N PRO A 94 -0.74 -9.13 12.40
CA PRO A 94 -1.77 -10.17 12.30
C PRO A 94 -2.98 -9.75 11.47
N LYS A 95 -3.37 -8.47 11.52
CA LYS A 95 -4.47 -7.93 10.69
C LYS A 95 -4.22 -8.01 9.19
N LEU A 96 -2.95 -7.95 8.76
CA LEU A 96 -2.57 -8.08 7.35
C LEU A 96 -2.54 -9.57 6.94
N VAL A 97 -2.24 -10.46 7.87
CA VAL A 97 -2.25 -11.91 7.63
C VAL A 97 -3.69 -12.44 7.56
N ASP A 98 -4.59 -11.90 8.38
CA ASP A 98 -6.01 -12.26 8.41
C ASP A 98 -6.84 -11.62 7.28
N PHE A 99 -6.28 -10.66 6.54
CA PHE A 99 -6.94 -9.91 5.45
C PHE A 99 -6.86 -10.67 4.12
#